data_AF-A0A4P6F334-F1
#
_entry.id   AF-A0A4P6F334-F1
#
_cell.length_a   1.000
_cell.length_b   1.000
_cell.length_c   1.000
_cell.angle_alpha   90.00
_cell.angle_beta   90.00
_cell.angle_gamma   90.00
#
_symmetry.space_group_name_H-M   'P 1'
#
loop_
_entity.id
_entity.type
_entity.pdbx_description
1 polymer ?
#
loop_
_entity_poly.entity_id
_entity_poly.type
_entity_poly.pdbx_seq_one_letter_code
_entity_poly.pdbx_strand_id
1 'polypeptide(L)'
;MAYTTNAGWLRLLLADVGASQVLADDQVGGYLGAYGLNPETDVTVRGDVRRAAADALDAIATSESLIGKVVRTADGLSTDGTKVAADLRAHAARMRDLAVRDDDQQGIDDGGFLGIAEFEPYPW
;
A
#
# COMPACT_ATOMS: atom_id res chain seq x y z
N MET A 1 1.37 7.16 -17.98
CA MET A 1 0.06 6.45 -18.08
C MET A 1 -0.64 6.59 -16.73
N ALA A 2 -1.97 6.66 -16.65
CA ALA A 2 -2.70 7.06 -15.42
C ALA A 2 -2.43 6.19 -14.17
N TYR A 3 -1.82 5.01 -14.33
CA TYR A 3 -1.53 4.06 -13.25
C TYR A 3 -0.06 3.60 -13.21
N THR A 4 0.85 4.31 -13.88
CA THR A 4 2.29 4.03 -13.80
C THR A 4 2.97 4.83 -12.70
N THR A 5 2.37 5.94 -12.26
CA THR A 5 2.88 6.78 -11.18
C THR A 5 2.54 6.22 -9.80
N ASN A 6 3.30 6.62 -8.78
CA ASN A 6 3.04 6.24 -7.39
C ASN A 6 1.61 6.59 -6.94
N ALA A 7 1.13 7.79 -7.28
CA ALA A 7 -0.24 8.21 -6.97
C ALA A 7 -1.29 7.37 -7.69
N GLY A 8 -1.09 7.15 -8.99
CA GLY A 8 -1.99 6.33 -9.80
C GLY A 8 -2.08 4.90 -9.27
N TRP A 9 -0.94 4.33 -8.88
CA TRP A 9 -0.87 2.98 -8.35
C TRP A 9 -1.47 2.86 -6.95
N LEU A 10 -1.19 3.80 -6.04
CA LEU A 10 -1.83 3.83 -4.72
C LEU A 10 -3.36 3.89 -4.84
N ARG A 11 -3.88 4.77 -5.68
CA ARG A 11 -5.33 4.87 -5.94
C ARG A 11 -5.93 3.58 -6.47
N LEU A 12 -5.22 2.91 -7.38
CA LEU A 12 -5.64 1.62 -7.91
C LEU A 12 -5.73 0.56 -6.79
N LEU A 13 -4.76 0.51 -5.88
CA LEU A 13 -4.75 -0.43 -4.76
C LEU A 13 -5.89 -0.18 -3.75
N LEU A 14 -6.28 1.08 -3.59
CA LEU A 14 -7.38 1.50 -2.71
C LEU A 14 -8.77 1.37 -3.36
N ALA A 15 -8.83 1.06 -4.65
CA ALA A 15 -10.03 1.22 -5.49
C ALA A 15 -10.57 2.68 -5.49
N ASP A 16 -9.69 3.64 -5.24
CA ASP A 16 -9.97 5.08 -5.18
C ASP A 16 -9.84 5.73 -6.58
N VAL A 17 -10.67 5.27 -7.51
CA VAL A 17 -10.57 5.57 -8.94
C VAL A 17 -11.87 6.18 -9.49
N GLY A 18 -11.75 6.91 -10.61
CA GLY A 18 -12.89 7.54 -11.29
C GLY A 18 -13.25 8.91 -10.72
N ALA A 19 -14.52 9.31 -10.86
CA ALA A 19 -14.97 10.67 -10.57
C ALA A 19 -15.25 10.96 -9.09
N SER A 20 -15.33 9.92 -8.24
CA SER A 20 -15.68 10.04 -6.83
C SER A 20 -14.58 9.42 -5.97
N GLN A 21 -13.47 10.14 -5.84
CA GLN A 21 -12.36 9.73 -4.99
C GLN A 21 -12.64 10.07 -3.52
N VAL A 22 -12.32 9.13 -2.64
CA VAL A 22 -12.39 9.25 -1.18
C VAL A 22 -11.22 10.07 -0.66
N LEU A 23 -10.02 9.93 -1.26
CA LEU A 23 -8.84 10.67 -0.86
C LEU A 23 -8.53 11.80 -1.84
N ALA A 24 -8.35 13.00 -1.29
CA ALA A 24 -7.84 14.13 -2.04
C ALA A 24 -6.37 13.93 -2.44
N ASP A 25 -5.92 14.65 -3.48
CA ASP A 25 -4.55 14.52 -4.02
C ASP A 25 -3.46 14.80 -2.97
N ASP A 26 -3.70 15.76 -2.07
CA ASP A 26 -2.80 16.11 -0.98
C ASP A 26 -2.70 15.00 0.09
N GLN A 27 -3.80 14.31 0.38
CA GLN A 27 -3.82 13.16 1.27
C GLN A 27 -3.06 11.97 0.66
N VAL A 28 -3.27 11.69 -0.63
CA VAL A 28 -2.49 10.69 -1.38
C VAL A 28 -0.99 11.04 -1.33
N GLY A 29 -0.67 12.31 -1.57
CA GLY A 29 0.70 12.81 -1.47
C GLY A 29 1.31 12.65 -0.07
N GLY A 30 0.52 12.88 0.98
CA GLY A 30 0.94 12.69 2.37
C GLY A 30 1.32 11.24 2.69
N TYR A 31 0.48 10.28 2.30
CA TYR A 31 0.78 8.86 2.53
C TYR A 31 2.01 8.38 1.77
N LEU A 32 2.19 8.81 0.51
CA LEU A 32 3.37 8.49 -0.28
C LEU A 32 4.63 9.14 0.29
N GLY A 33 4.53 10.41 0.70
CA GLY A 33 5.63 11.18 1.26
C GLY A 33 6.17 10.60 2.57
N ALA A 34 5.32 9.95 3.37
CA ALA A 34 5.75 9.24 4.58
C ALA A 34 6.78 8.12 4.30
N TYR A 35 6.79 7.60 3.08
CA TYR A 35 7.74 6.59 2.59
C TYR A 35 8.74 7.16 1.57
N GLY A 36 8.89 8.48 1.50
CA GLY A 36 9.87 9.14 0.62
C GLY A 36 9.50 9.10 -0.88
N LEU A 37 8.26 8.78 -1.22
CA LEU A 37 7.82 8.65 -2.61
C LEU A 37 7.24 9.96 -3.14
N ASN A 38 7.64 10.33 -4.36
CA ASN A 38 7.02 11.42 -5.10
C ASN A 38 5.76 10.91 -5.84
N PRO A 39 4.58 11.55 -5.69
CA PRO A 39 3.32 11.11 -6.31
C PRO A 39 3.35 10.98 -7.84
N GLU A 40 4.11 11.83 -8.52
CA GLU A 40 4.14 11.92 -9.98
C GLU A 40 5.20 11.03 -10.63
N THR A 41 6.13 10.48 -9.84
CA THR A 41 7.17 9.58 -10.35
C THR A 41 6.58 8.20 -10.64
N ASP A 42 7.08 7.55 -11.69
CA ASP A 42 6.73 6.17 -12.00
C ASP A 42 7.14 5.22 -10.86
N VAL A 43 6.37 4.17 -10.64
CA VAL A 43 6.60 3.19 -9.57
C VAL A 43 7.91 2.44 -9.82
N THR A 44 8.90 2.68 -8.95
CA THR A 44 10.19 1.98 -8.93
C THR A 44 10.28 1.01 -7.74
N VAL A 45 9.72 1.40 -6.59
CA VAL A 45 9.71 0.60 -5.36
C VAL A 45 8.28 0.25 -4.99
N ARG A 46 7.89 -1.01 -5.23
CA ARG A 46 6.51 -1.45 -5.00
C ARG A 46 6.18 -1.61 -3.52
N GLY A 47 7.15 -2.01 -2.71
CA GLY A 47 6.97 -2.21 -1.27
C GLY A 47 6.47 -0.94 -0.57
N ASP A 48 7.08 0.20 -0.85
CA ASP A 48 6.74 1.48 -0.22
C ASP A 48 5.36 1.99 -0.59
N VAL A 49 4.93 1.86 -1.86
CA VAL A 49 3.57 2.27 -2.23
C VAL A 49 2.53 1.34 -1.58
N ARG A 50 2.82 0.04 -1.39
CA ARG A 50 1.93 -0.86 -0.65
C ARG A 50 1.84 -0.52 0.83
N ARG A 51 2.95 -0.10 1.45
CA ARG A 51 2.95 0.40 2.84
C ARG A 51 2.10 1.67 2.96
N ALA A 52 2.26 2.62 2.03
CA ALA A 52 1.43 3.82 1.95
C ALA A 52 -0.07 3.48 1.79
N ALA A 53 -0.41 2.51 0.92
CA ALA A 53 -1.78 2.04 0.76
C ALA A 53 -2.33 1.37 2.02
N ALA A 54 -1.51 0.61 2.77
CA ALA A 54 -1.91 -0.01 4.02
C ALA A 54 -2.29 1.04 5.09
N ASP A 55 -1.51 2.12 5.19
CA ASP A 55 -1.78 3.18 6.16
C ASP A 55 -3.04 3.98 5.79
N ALA A 56 -3.24 4.23 4.50
CA ALA A 56 -4.48 4.84 4.00
C ALA A 56 -5.71 3.96 4.32
N LEU A 57 -5.63 2.64 4.12
CA LEU A 57 -6.70 1.69 4.48
C LEU A 57 -7.01 1.71 5.98
N ASP A 58 -5.99 1.78 6.84
CA ASP A 58 -6.19 1.84 8.29
C ASP A 58 -6.84 3.16 8.74
N ALA A 59 -6.52 4.28 8.09
CA ALA A 59 -7.18 5.56 8.33
C ALA A 59 -8.65 5.54 7.90
N ILE A 60 -8.96 4.95 6.75
CA ILE A 60 -10.34 4.73 6.28
C ILE A 60 -11.08 3.81 7.26
N ALA A 61 -10.46 2.70 7.68
CA ALA A 61 -11.05 1.79 8.66
C ALA A 61 -11.34 2.46 10.01
N THR A 62 -10.47 3.38 10.43
CA THR A 62 -10.68 4.18 11.64
C THR A 62 -11.89 5.11 11.47
N SER A 63 -12.00 5.76 10.32
CA SER A 63 -13.16 6.60 10.00
C SER A 63 -14.46 5.78 9.97
N GLU A 64 -14.45 4.60 9.36
CA GLU A 64 -15.59 3.67 9.36
C GLU A 64 -15.97 3.23 10.77
N SER A 65 -14.99 2.97 11.65
CA SER A 65 -15.28 2.62 13.04
C SER A 65 -15.88 3.78 13.85
N LEU A 66 -15.59 5.03 13.49
CA LEU A 66 -16.10 6.23 14.17
C LEU A 66 -17.47 6.66 13.62
N ILE A 67 -17.70 6.47 12.32
CA ILE A 67 -18.88 6.97 11.61
C ILE A 67 -19.92 5.86 11.41
N GLY A 68 -19.46 4.68 11.01
CA GLY A 68 -20.29 3.52 10.67
C GLY A 68 -20.90 2.87 11.91
N LYS A 69 -22.08 3.35 12.30
CA LYS A 69 -22.89 2.67 13.32
C LYS A 69 -23.35 1.31 12.80
N VAL A 70 -23.50 0.34 13.70
CA VAL A 70 -24.23 -0.89 13.40
C VAL A 70 -25.73 -0.56 13.41
N VAL A 71 -26.35 -0.54 12.24
CA VAL A 71 -27.77 -0.19 12.08
C VAL A 71 -28.51 -1.38 11.49
N ARG A 72 -29.67 -1.69 12.07
CA ARG A 72 -30.67 -2.59 11.49
C ARG A 72 -31.98 -1.83 11.41
N THR A 73 -32.57 -1.82 10.23
CA THR A 73 -33.83 -1.14 9.95
C THR A 73 -34.97 -2.16 9.86
N ALA A 74 -36.20 -1.72 10.09
CA ALA A 74 -37.38 -2.61 10.10
C ALA A 74 -37.71 -3.17 8.70
N ASP A 75 -37.28 -2.50 7.65
CA ASP A 75 -37.34 -2.89 6.24
C ASP A 75 -36.21 -3.84 5.80
N GLY A 76 -35.34 -4.25 6.74
CA GLY A 76 -34.34 -5.29 6.52
C GLY A 76 -32.98 -4.81 6.02
N LEU A 77 -32.75 -3.51 5.88
CA LEU A 77 -31.43 -2.96 5.60
C LEU A 77 -30.56 -3.02 6.86
N SER A 78 -29.38 -3.64 6.75
CA SER A 78 -28.39 -3.72 7.81
C SER A 78 -27.04 -3.20 7.32
N THR A 79 -26.40 -2.34 8.12
CA THR A 79 -25.02 -1.90 7.91
C THR A 79 -24.20 -2.19 9.17
N ASP A 80 -22.95 -2.59 8.98
CA ASP A 80 -22.04 -2.97 10.07
C ASP A 80 -20.67 -2.34 9.83
N GLY A 81 -20.51 -1.10 10.30
CA GLY A 81 -19.24 -0.36 10.16
C GLY A 81 -18.08 -1.03 10.88
N THR A 82 -18.34 -1.76 11.97
CA THR A 82 -17.30 -2.54 12.67
C THR A 82 -16.77 -3.68 11.81
N LYS A 83 -17.64 -4.38 11.08
CA LYS A 83 -17.24 -5.44 10.15
C LYS A 83 -16.47 -4.87 8.96
N VAL A 84 -16.95 -3.78 8.37
CA VAL A 84 -16.24 -3.09 7.28
C VAL A 84 -14.84 -2.65 7.72
N ALA A 85 -14.73 -2.03 8.90
CA ALA A 85 -13.44 -1.62 9.45
C ALA A 85 -12.50 -2.82 9.70
N ALA A 86 -13.03 -3.97 10.13
CA ALA A 86 -12.23 -5.19 10.30
C ALA A 86 -11.70 -5.72 8.96
N ASP A 87 -12.54 -5.75 7.94
CA ASP A 87 -12.17 -6.20 6.59
C ASP A 87 -11.10 -5.27 5.96
N LEU A 88 -11.23 -3.95 6.16
CA LEU A 88 -10.23 -2.97 5.71
C LEU A 88 -8.87 -3.16 6.42
N ARG A 89 -8.85 -3.39 7.74
CA ARG A 89 -7.60 -3.67 8.47
C ARG A 89 -6.96 -4.98 8.02
N ALA A 90 -7.76 -6.01 7.74
CA ALA A 90 -7.24 -7.25 7.15
C ALA A 90 -6.63 -7.01 5.77
N HIS A 91 -7.19 -6.08 4.98
CA HIS A 91 -6.61 -5.67 3.71
C HIS A 91 -5.29 -4.93 3.89
N ALA A 92 -5.22 -3.99 4.84
CA ALA A 92 -3.99 -3.28 5.18
C ALA A 92 -2.87 -4.25 5.60
N ALA A 93 -3.18 -5.25 6.44
CA ALA A 93 -2.24 -6.29 6.83
C ALA A 93 -1.69 -7.06 5.63
N ARG A 94 -2.55 -7.50 4.70
CA ARG A 94 -2.11 -8.17 3.47
C ARG A 94 -1.20 -7.29 2.62
N MET A 95 -1.45 -5.98 2.56
CA MET A 95 -0.60 -5.05 1.81
C MET A 95 0.80 -4.95 2.43
N ARG A 96 0.89 -4.93 3.77
CA ARG A 96 2.19 -4.97 4.47
C ARG A 96 2.94 -6.27 4.23
N ASP A 97 2.24 -7.41 4.24
CA ASP A 97 2.85 -8.71 3.92
C ASP A 97 3.38 -8.75 2.47
N LEU A 98 2.61 -8.21 1.52
CA LEU A 98 3.05 -8.09 0.14
C LEU A 98 4.23 -7.12 -0.01
N ALA A 99 4.26 -6.04 0.77
CA ALA A 99 5.39 -5.10 0.75
C ALA A 99 6.69 -5.77 1.19
N VAL A 100 6.65 -6.58 2.25
CA VAL A 100 7.82 -7.37 2.69
C VAL A 100 8.30 -8.31 1.58
N ARG A 101 7.38 -9.00 0.90
CA ARG A 101 7.75 -9.88 -0.23
C ARG A 101 8.34 -9.12 -1.41
N ASP A 102 7.84 -7.92 -1.70
CA ASP A 102 8.37 -7.06 -2.76
C ASP A 102 9.81 -6.61 -2.41
N ASP A 103 10.07 -6.26 -1.15
CA ASP A 103 11.42 -5.90 -0.68
C ASP A 103 12.39 -7.08 -0.77
N ASP A 104 11.96 -8.28 -0.35
CA ASP A 104 12.76 -9.51 -0.44
C ASP A 104 13.13 -9.84 -1.90
N GLN A 105 12.17 -9.70 -2.82
CA GLN A 105 12.40 -9.93 -4.25
C GLN A 105 13.36 -8.88 -4.85
N GLN A 106 13.21 -7.60 -4.50
CA GLN A 106 14.12 -6.55 -4.94
C GLN A 106 15.54 -6.77 -4.41
N GLY A 107 15.70 -7.20 -3.16
CA GLY A 107 17.00 -7.54 -2.59
C GLY A 107 17.69 -8.74 -3.28
N ILE A 108 16.91 -9.67 -3.84
CA ILE A 108 17.43 -10.78 -4.67
C ILE A 108 17.87 -10.27 -6.04
N ASP A 109 17.11 -9.39 -6.68
CA ASP A 109 17.40 -8.87 -8.02
C ASP A 109 18.58 -7.87 -8.01
N ASP A 110 18.75 -7.07 -6.95
CA ASP A 110 19.95 -6.25 -6.69
C ASP A 110 21.13 -7.08 -6.14
N GLY A 111 20.90 -8.37 -5.86
CA GLY A 111 21.80 -9.35 -5.27
C GLY A 111 22.89 -9.89 -6.19
N GLY A 112 23.50 -9.05 -7.03
CA GLY A 112 24.79 -9.30 -7.71
C GLY A 112 25.99 -9.42 -6.75
N PHE A 113 25.79 -9.87 -5.51
CA PHE A 113 26.76 -9.86 -4.42
C PHE A 113 27.19 -11.25 -3.93
N LEU A 114 26.98 -12.30 -4.73
CA LEU A 114 27.82 -13.50 -4.66
C LEU A 114 28.85 -13.43 -5.78
N GLY A 115 29.71 -12.41 -5.70
CA GLY A 115 30.96 -12.43 -6.44
C GLY A 115 31.75 -13.64 -5.96
N ILE A 116 31.87 -14.66 -6.83
CA ILE A 116 32.89 -15.69 -6.67
C ILE A 116 34.22 -14.91 -6.67
N ALA A 117 34.80 -14.71 -5.49
CA ALA A 117 36.17 -14.26 -5.41
C ALA A 117 37.02 -15.40 -5.98
N GLU A 118 37.62 -15.19 -7.15
CA GLU A 118 38.68 -16.08 -7.63
C GLU A 118 39.76 -16.08 -6.55
N PHE A 119 39.98 -17.25 -5.97
CA PHE A 119 41.05 -17.48 -5.01
C PHE A 119 42.37 -17.37 -5.77
N GLU A 120 43.08 -16.25 -5.61
CA GLU A 120 44.49 -16.13 -6.01
C GLU A 120 45.38 -16.52 -4.81
N PRO A 121 45.89 -17.76 -4.74
CA PRO A 121 46.94 -18.07 -3.79
C PRO A 121 48.18 -17.25 -4.16
N TYR A 122 48.66 -16.45 -3.21
CA TYR A 122 49.83 -15.56 -3.36
C TYR A 122 50.97 -16.20 -4.19
N PRO A 123 51.56 -15.47 -5.14
CA PRO A 123 52.77 -15.92 -5.81
C PRO A 123 53.94 -15.83 -4.82
N TRP A 124 54.63 -16.95 -4.65
CA TRP A 124 55.98 -17.01 -4.09
C TRP A 124 57.00 -16.57 -5.15
#